data_AF-A0A837HM94-F1
#
_entry.id   AF-A0A837HM94-F1
#
_cell.length_a   1.000
_cell.length_b   1.000
_cell.length_c   1.000
_cell.angle_alpha   90.00
_cell.angle_beta   90.00
_cell.angle_gamma   90.00
#
_symmetry.space_group_name_H-M   'P 1'
#
loop_
_entity.id
_entity.type
_entity.pdbx_description
1 polymer ?
#
loop_
_entity_poly.entity_id
_entity_poly.type
_entity_poly.pdbx_seq_one_letter_code
_entity_poly.pdbx_strand_id
1 'polypeptide(L)'
;MIGKIRALLFEAKILQKEVIFFISEGIFLAIFTYLIFNNANSLSDMGNYFHNVNVALFTILIPLAIAVLSDYFRDKRNGTAVNYSELDLIVIINSVFDVKLILITVLLSYLPSFFWAGSGFFVKNLLLIIWLVGLGILVKIILDFIIWIKNPYYHRFRFLDKIRESNEYILAWDSVWKAKENSKHNELKFFEIFSKNVNILIKIDKPNIFFNEFLRTFTNQIQNREKDILLYWGKESPFEKILEWYYKAETLHDERRQGFPFDYDIYPILEYVEVQSFDRSYSRYLQLVKKHLDKHSDDIEYVENFFSSFLSILLLNLNRISSELTFWKSYPEEWKINSNNLESEKIVPIVALREIILWSERRIADGFLDSQLGTANGLSYDSELNKVFYYLFSDTEPISWANIFSFLFYPDSDGRIEGLINTKRFFGGMGRFAMSWGGNSVESKAEAQYKNGLSENKKMLKFMHRMIPVVFPSKEDIKQDRGILLGYESEYMDDKNKLSRIKEYIFVLEVLEEFIDEANKK
;
A
#
# COMPACT_ATOMS: atom_id res chain seq x y z
N MET A 1 -21.48 31.05 13.56
CA MET A 1 -21.76 30.19 12.38
C MET A 1 -22.52 30.93 11.29
N ILE A 2 -23.64 31.60 11.58
CA ILE A 2 -24.44 32.37 10.60
C ILE A 2 -23.67 33.56 9.99
N GLY A 3 -22.77 34.21 10.74
CA GLY A 3 -21.90 35.28 10.22
C GLY A 3 -20.84 34.84 9.20
N LYS A 4 -20.27 33.63 9.35
CA LYS A 4 -19.33 33.05 8.38
C LYS A 4 -20.04 32.62 7.09
N ILE A 5 -21.28 32.13 7.19
CA ILE A 5 -22.11 31.79 6.02
C ILE A 5 -22.56 33.05 5.26
N ARG A 6 -22.86 34.16 5.98
CA ARG A 6 -23.14 35.46 5.34
C ARG A 6 -21.91 36.07 4.67
N ALA A 7 -20.72 35.95 5.26
CA ALA A 7 -19.47 36.40 4.62
C ALA A 7 -19.16 35.60 3.35
N LEU A 8 -19.30 34.26 3.39
CA LEU A 8 -19.11 33.40 2.23
C LEU A 8 -20.16 33.61 1.13
N LEU A 9 -21.42 33.89 1.49
CA LEU A 9 -22.47 34.26 0.52
C LEU A 9 -22.29 35.66 -0.06
N PHE A 10 -21.65 36.58 0.68
CA PHE A 10 -21.35 37.93 0.22
C PHE A 10 -20.12 37.96 -0.69
N GLU A 11 -19.06 37.20 -0.37
CA GLU A 11 -17.91 36.95 -1.24
C GLU A 11 -18.33 36.21 -2.53
N ALA A 12 -19.22 35.22 -2.43
CA ALA A 12 -19.76 34.53 -3.61
C ALA A 12 -20.62 35.43 -4.51
N LYS A 13 -21.37 36.40 -3.94
CA LYS A 13 -22.16 37.38 -4.71
C LYS A 13 -21.31 38.50 -5.32
N ILE A 14 -20.21 38.89 -4.68
CA ILE A 14 -19.24 39.83 -5.26
C ILE A 14 -18.53 39.19 -6.45
N LEU A 15 -18.12 37.91 -6.33
CA LEU A 15 -17.50 37.18 -7.45
C LEU A 15 -18.44 36.95 -8.66
N GLN A 16 -19.74 36.78 -8.45
CA GLN A 16 -20.70 36.69 -9.57
C GLN A 16 -20.85 38.01 -10.33
N LYS A 17 -20.79 39.15 -9.61
CA LYS A 17 -20.79 40.48 -10.24
C LYS A 17 -19.50 40.74 -11.03
N GLU A 18 -18.36 40.25 -10.55
CA GLU A 18 -17.07 40.42 -11.24
C GLU A 18 -16.93 39.55 -12.49
N VAL A 19 -17.47 38.33 -12.51
CA VAL A 19 -17.51 37.50 -13.74
C VAL A 19 -18.46 38.10 -14.78
N ILE A 20 -19.61 38.61 -14.36
CA ILE A 20 -20.51 39.39 -15.25
C ILE A 20 -19.79 40.66 -15.71
N PHE A 21 -18.98 41.30 -14.86
CA PHE A 21 -18.19 42.47 -15.20
C PHE A 21 -17.11 42.14 -16.24
N PHE A 22 -16.34 41.07 -16.10
CA PHE A 22 -15.32 40.68 -17.08
C PHE A 22 -15.90 40.16 -18.40
N ILE A 23 -17.01 39.41 -18.37
CA ILE A 23 -17.74 39.04 -19.59
C ILE A 23 -18.34 40.29 -20.24
N SER A 24 -18.84 41.22 -19.43
CA SER A 24 -19.32 42.51 -19.93
C SER A 24 -18.20 43.39 -20.47
N GLU A 25 -16.98 43.32 -19.93
CA GLU A 25 -15.80 44.03 -20.44
C GLU A 25 -15.26 43.37 -21.71
N GLY A 26 -15.28 42.04 -21.82
CA GLY A 26 -14.93 41.33 -23.05
C GLY A 26 -15.95 41.56 -24.18
N ILE A 27 -17.24 41.55 -23.85
CA ILE A 27 -18.32 41.93 -24.77
C ILE A 27 -18.23 43.43 -25.08
N PHE A 28 -17.90 44.28 -24.10
CA PHE A 28 -17.69 45.70 -24.31
C PHE A 28 -16.48 45.95 -25.20
N LEU A 29 -15.36 45.26 -25.01
CA LEU A 29 -14.20 45.31 -25.90
C LEU A 29 -14.58 44.85 -27.30
N ALA A 30 -15.28 43.73 -27.45
CA ALA A 30 -15.71 43.26 -28.77
C ALA A 30 -16.68 44.23 -29.46
N ILE A 31 -17.65 44.79 -28.72
CA ILE A 31 -18.61 45.79 -29.21
C ILE A 31 -17.90 47.12 -29.49
N PHE A 32 -16.94 47.53 -28.66
CA PHE A 32 -16.17 48.75 -28.80
C PHE A 32 -15.18 48.66 -29.96
N THR A 33 -14.53 47.50 -30.16
CA THR A 33 -13.74 47.20 -31.35
C THR A 33 -14.64 47.19 -32.58
N TYR A 34 -15.81 46.55 -32.55
CA TYR A 34 -16.79 46.58 -33.65
C TYR A 34 -17.30 48.00 -33.97
N LEU A 35 -17.60 48.81 -32.95
CA LEU A 35 -18.03 50.20 -33.08
C LEU A 35 -16.91 51.11 -33.59
N ILE A 36 -15.66 50.89 -33.17
CA ILE A 36 -14.49 51.58 -33.71
C ILE A 36 -14.23 51.13 -35.16
N PHE A 37 -14.38 49.85 -35.50
CA PHE A 37 -14.29 49.39 -36.88
C PHE A 37 -15.33 50.04 -37.79
N ASN A 38 -16.54 50.30 -37.28
CA ASN A 38 -17.60 51.00 -38.00
C ASN A 38 -17.45 52.54 -38.02
N ASN A 39 -16.74 53.14 -37.04
CA ASN A 39 -16.57 54.60 -36.93
C ASN A 39 -15.15 55.11 -37.25
N ALA A 40 -14.18 54.23 -37.52
CA ALA A 40 -12.82 54.61 -37.87
C ALA A 40 -12.80 55.17 -39.29
N ASN A 41 -13.02 56.48 -39.40
CA ASN A 41 -12.83 57.26 -40.63
C ASN A 41 -11.36 57.27 -41.14
N SER A 42 -10.47 56.51 -40.51
CA SER A 42 -9.06 56.38 -40.87
C SER A 42 -8.59 54.95 -40.54
N LEU A 43 -8.58 54.07 -41.54
CA LEU A 43 -7.87 52.78 -41.48
C LEU A 43 -6.38 52.97 -41.13
N SER A 44 -5.83 54.18 -41.24
CA SER A 44 -4.44 54.50 -40.88
C SER A 44 -4.13 54.32 -39.39
N ASP A 45 -5.11 54.53 -38.49
CA ASP A 45 -4.84 54.58 -37.04
C ASP A 45 -4.97 53.22 -36.31
N MET A 46 -5.40 52.18 -37.02
CA MET A 46 -5.63 50.86 -36.41
C MET A 46 -4.37 50.20 -35.85
N GLY A 47 -3.19 50.51 -36.40
CA GLY A 47 -1.92 50.06 -35.82
C GLY A 47 -1.71 50.54 -34.38
N ASN A 48 -2.09 51.80 -34.09
CA ASN A 48 -2.05 52.39 -32.76
C ASN A 48 -3.10 51.77 -31.84
N TYR A 49 -4.28 51.44 -32.37
CA TYR A 49 -5.32 50.74 -31.62
C TYR A 49 -4.86 49.36 -31.14
N PHE A 50 -4.29 48.55 -32.04
CA PHE A 50 -3.73 47.24 -31.68
C PHE A 50 -2.67 47.38 -30.59
N HIS A 51 -1.78 48.36 -30.72
CA HIS A 51 -0.74 48.64 -29.74
C HIS A 51 -1.35 48.95 -28.37
N ASN A 52 -2.31 49.89 -28.32
CA ASN A 52 -2.94 50.32 -27.07
C ASN A 52 -3.69 49.18 -26.36
N VAL A 53 -4.42 48.34 -27.11
CA VAL A 53 -5.12 47.17 -26.54
C VAL A 53 -4.12 46.16 -25.98
N ASN A 54 -3.05 45.86 -26.73
CA ASN A 54 -2.01 44.93 -26.28
C ASN A 54 -1.34 45.46 -25.01
N VAL A 55 -0.96 46.75 -24.99
CA VAL A 55 -0.37 47.40 -23.81
C VAL A 55 -1.31 47.25 -22.62
N ALA A 56 -2.60 47.59 -22.75
CA ALA A 56 -3.57 47.47 -21.66
C ALA A 56 -3.66 46.04 -21.09
N LEU A 57 -3.73 45.02 -21.95
CA LEU A 57 -3.82 43.62 -21.51
C LEU A 57 -2.51 43.13 -20.86
N PHE A 58 -1.35 43.52 -21.38
CA PHE A 58 -0.07 43.22 -20.74
C PHE A 58 0.11 43.99 -19.42
N THR A 59 -0.43 45.21 -19.32
CA THR A 59 -0.48 45.98 -18.06
C THR A 59 -1.34 45.29 -17.00
N ILE A 60 -2.33 44.48 -17.38
CA ILE A 60 -3.08 43.62 -16.44
C ILE A 60 -2.29 42.34 -16.11
N LEU A 61 -1.72 41.70 -17.13
CA LEU A 61 -1.03 40.42 -16.98
C LEU A 61 0.23 40.53 -16.13
N ILE A 62 1.05 41.57 -16.30
CA ILE A 62 2.34 41.72 -15.60
C ILE A 62 2.17 41.84 -14.07
N PRO A 63 1.31 42.72 -13.52
CA PRO A 63 1.08 42.78 -12.07
C PRO A 63 0.50 41.48 -11.52
N LEU A 64 -0.40 40.84 -12.27
CA LEU A 64 -1.02 39.58 -11.84
C LEU A 64 0.01 38.45 -11.80
N ALA A 65 0.94 38.43 -12.78
CA ALA A 65 2.08 37.55 -12.82
C ALA A 65 3.01 37.73 -11.62
N ILE A 66 3.36 38.99 -11.33
CA ILE A 66 4.20 39.37 -10.22
C ILE A 66 3.54 39.00 -8.90
N ALA A 67 2.24 39.26 -8.73
CA ALA A 67 1.51 38.94 -7.50
C ALA A 67 1.59 37.44 -7.17
N VAL A 68 1.26 36.58 -8.14
CA VAL A 68 1.26 35.13 -7.94
C VAL A 68 2.67 34.58 -7.68
N LEU A 69 3.67 35.02 -8.44
CA LEU A 69 5.06 34.58 -8.23
C LEU A 69 5.66 35.17 -6.95
N SER A 70 5.33 36.41 -6.59
CA SER A 70 5.82 37.07 -5.39
C SER A 70 5.25 36.43 -4.12
N ASP A 71 3.96 36.11 -4.09
CA ASP A 71 3.37 35.38 -2.97
C ASP A 71 4.06 34.02 -2.81
N TYR A 72 4.28 33.30 -3.92
CA TYR A 72 5.02 32.05 -3.91
C TYR A 72 6.45 32.19 -3.35
N PHE A 73 7.24 33.14 -3.86
CA PHE A 73 8.63 33.34 -3.43
C PHE A 73 8.71 33.85 -1.99
N ARG A 74 7.74 34.66 -1.54
CA ARG A 74 7.65 35.12 -0.15
C ARG A 74 7.43 33.94 0.79
N ASP A 75 6.47 33.08 0.47
CA ASP A 75 6.12 31.96 1.34
C ASP A 75 7.24 30.90 1.37
N LYS A 76 7.96 30.71 0.25
CA LYS A 76 9.19 29.89 0.20
C LYS A 76 10.32 30.47 1.06
N ARG A 77 10.50 31.80 1.08
CA ARG A 77 11.57 32.49 1.83
C ARG A 77 11.33 32.49 3.34
N ASN A 78 10.06 32.52 3.76
CA ASN A 78 9.68 32.58 5.16
C ASN A 78 9.75 31.22 5.88
N GLY A 79 10.09 30.13 5.18
CA GLY A 79 10.18 28.79 5.76
C GLY A 79 8.84 28.21 6.21
N THR A 80 7.74 28.91 5.95
CA THR A 80 6.38 28.38 6.11
C THR A 80 6.22 27.26 5.08
N ALA A 81 5.95 26.03 5.54
CA ALA A 81 5.78 24.89 4.66
C ALA A 81 4.55 25.11 3.75
N VAL A 82 4.78 25.69 2.58
CA VAL A 82 3.74 25.84 1.56
C VAL A 82 3.46 24.46 1.00
N ASN A 83 2.25 23.96 1.26
CA ASN A 83 1.78 22.74 0.62
C ASN A 83 1.84 22.92 -0.91
N TYR A 84 2.42 21.95 -1.62
CA TYR A 84 2.53 21.93 -3.09
C TYR A 84 3.47 22.96 -3.73
N SER A 85 4.45 23.50 -3.00
CA SER A 85 5.28 24.60 -3.54
C SER A 85 5.93 24.31 -4.90
N GLU A 86 6.62 23.19 -5.06
CA GLU A 86 7.26 22.87 -6.35
C GLU A 86 6.23 22.56 -7.43
N LEU A 87 5.14 21.85 -7.09
CA LEU A 87 4.03 21.62 -8.02
C LEU A 87 3.43 22.94 -8.53
N ASP A 88 3.15 23.88 -7.63
CA ASP A 88 2.49 25.14 -7.96
C ASP A 88 3.37 25.98 -8.90
N LEU A 89 4.65 26.09 -8.61
CA LEU A 89 5.60 26.80 -9.48
C LEU A 89 5.61 26.21 -10.89
N ILE A 90 5.72 24.88 -10.98
CA ILE A 90 5.79 24.18 -12.26
C ILE A 90 4.46 24.31 -13.02
N VAL A 91 3.32 24.19 -12.33
CA VAL A 91 1.99 24.36 -12.93
C VAL A 91 1.77 25.79 -13.39
N ILE A 92 2.16 26.78 -12.60
CA ILE A 92 2.06 28.20 -12.95
C ILE A 92 2.86 28.47 -14.23
N ILE A 93 4.13 28.07 -14.28
CA ILE A 93 5.00 28.31 -15.43
C ILE A 93 4.53 27.57 -16.69
N ASN A 94 4.18 26.28 -16.55
CA ASN A 94 3.96 25.38 -17.69
C ASN A 94 2.49 25.20 -18.08
N SER A 95 1.53 25.62 -17.26
CA SER A 95 0.10 25.45 -17.54
C SER A 95 -0.76 26.69 -17.36
N VAL A 96 -0.40 27.63 -16.48
CA VAL A 96 -1.18 28.85 -16.27
C VAL A 96 -0.64 29.97 -17.17
N PHE A 97 0.66 30.25 -17.09
CA PHE A 97 1.34 31.14 -18.02
C PHE A 97 1.53 30.49 -19.39
N ASP A 98 2.09 29.28 -19.40
CA ASP A 98 2.65 28.65 -20.60
C ASP A 98 3.61 29.65 -21.29
N VAL A 99 4.80 29.82 -20.72
CA VAL A 99 5.78 30.85 -21.17
C VAL A 99 6.03 30.80 -22.68
N LYS A 100 6.00 29.60 -23.30
CA LYS A 100 6.13 29.43 -24.75
C LYS A 100 4.95 30.08 -25.48
N LEU A 101 3.73 29.85 -25.00
CA LEU A 101 2.53 30.45 -25.54
C LEU A 101 2.51 31.98 -25.36
N ILE A 102 3.01 32.51 -24.24
CA ILE A 102 3.14 33.96 -24.02
C ILE A 102 4.07 34.59 -25.05
N LEU A 103 5.25 34.00 -25.29
CA LEU A 103 6.20 34.52 -26.29
C LEU A 103 5.57 34.57 -27.69
N ILE A 104 4.86 33.49 -28.07
CA ILE A 104 4.11 33.44 -29.34
C ILE A 104 3.02 34.51 -29.36
N THR A 105 2.30 34.68 -28.25
CA THR A 105 1.21 35.66 -28.13
C THR A 105 1.72 37.09 -28.26
N VAL A 106 2.83 37.44 -27.60
CA VAL A 106 3.47 38.75 -27.74
C VAL A 106 3.80 39.00 -29.21
N LEU A 107 4.40 38.02 -29.90
CA LEU A 107 4.75 38.15 -31.31
C LEU A 107 3.50 38.33 -32.19
N LEU A 108 2.48 37.48 -32.04
CA LEU A 108 1.23 37.56 -32.81
C LEU A 108 0.47 38.86 -32.55
N SER A 109 0.44 39.33 -31.32
CA SER A 109 -0.30 40.54 -30.94
C SER A 109 0.37 41.82 -31.44
N TYR A 110 1.71 41.92 -31.41
CA TYR A 110 2.42 43.15 -31.83
C TYR A 110 2.80 43.20 -33.32
N LEU A 111 2.90 42.06 -34.00
CA LEU A 111 3.23 42.00 -35.43
C LEU A 111 2.29 42.87 -36.31
N PRO A 112 0.96 42.87 -36.09
CA PRO A 112 0.03 43.78 -36.75
C PRO A 112 0.39 45.26 -36.59
N SER A 113 0.77 45.72 -35.39
CA SER A 113 1.13 47.12 -35.15
C SER A 113 2.35 47.57 -35.98
N PHE A 114 3.35 46.70 -36.16
CA PHE A 114 4.57 47.05 -36.91
C PHE A 114 4.33 47.14 -38.42
N PHE A 115 3.49 46.27 -38.98
CA PHE A 115 3.32 46.15 -40.42
C PHE A 115 2.04 46.82 -40.97
N TRP A 116 1.22 47.43 -40.11
CA TRP A 116 -0.06 48.01 -40.53
C TRP A 116 0.06 49.19 -41.51
N ALA A 117 0.98 50.12 -41.26
CA ALA A 117 1.09 51.35 -42.06
C ALA A 117 1.55 51.08 -43.50
N GLY A 118 2.44 50.11 -43.70
CA GLY A 118 3.03 49.78 -45.01
C GLY A 118 2.33 48.63 -45.76
N SER A 119 1.23 48.08 -45.25
CA SER A 119 0.58 46.91 -45.82
C SER A 119 -0.56 47.24 -46.78
N GLY A 120 -0.66 46.46 -47.85
CA GLY A 120 -1.83 46.47 -48.76
C GLY A 120 -3.09 45.89 -48.11
N PHE A 121 -4.25 46.08 -48.73
CA PHE A 121 -5.55 45.67 -48.20
C PHE A 121 -5.62 44.19 -47.78
N PHE A 122 -5.17 43.27 -48.64
CA PHE A 122 -5.16 41.84 -48.32
C PHE A 122 -4.27 41.50 -47.12
N VAL A 123 -3.10 42.14 -47.03
CA VAL A 123 -2.17 41.94 -45.91
C VAL A 123 -2.76 42.49 -44.61
N LYS A 124 -3.46 43.63 -44.66
CA LYS A 124 -4.17 44.18 -43.49
C LYS A 124 -5.23 43.22 -42.93
N ASN A 125 -6.02 42.57 -43.79
CA ASN A 125 -6.99 41.57 -43.33
C ASN A 125 -6.31 40.38 -42.66
N LEU A 126 -5.18 39.91 -43.21
CA LEU A 126 -4.40 38.84 -42.59
C LEU A 126 -3.82 39.26 -41.24
N LEU A 127 -3.25 40.47 -41.14
CA LEU A 127 -2.73 41.02 -39.90
C LEU A 127 -3.83 41.14 -38.84
N LEU A 128 -5.05 41.51 -39.22
CA LEU A 128 -6.19 41.55 -38.32
C LEU A 128 -6.55 40.15 -37.78
N ILE A 129 -6.58 39.13 -38.63
CA ILE A 129 -6.84 37.75 -38.19
C ILE A 129 -5.75 37.29 -37.23
N ILE A 130 -4.48 37.54 -37.55
CA ILE A 130 -3.34 37.22 -36.68
C ILE A 130 -3.47 37.93 -35.32
N TRP A 131 -3.85 39.21 -35.32
CA TRP A 131 -4.10 39.98 -34.11
C TRP A 131 -5.20 39.35 -33.25
N LEU A 132 -6.34 39.00 -33.86
CA LEU A 132 -7.47 38.39 -33.15
C LEU A 132 -7.11 37.04 -32.53
N VAL A 133 -6.28 36.24 -33.22
CA VAL A 133 -5.75 34.98 -32.67
C VAL A 133 -4.87 35.27 -31.46
N GLY A 134 -3.92 36.21 -31.57
CA GLY A 134 -3.08 36.64 -30.45
C GLY A 134 -3.90 37.14 -29.26
N LEU A 135 -4.89 37.99 -29.51
CA LEU A 135 -5.81 38.51 -28.51
C LEU A 135 -6.59 37.40 -27.81
N GLY A 136 -7.15 36.45 -28.58
CA GLY A 136 -7.89 35.31 -28.03
C GLY A 136 -7.03 34.43 -27.12
N ILE A 137 -5.76 34.21 -27.49
CA ILE A 137 -4.80 33.48 -26.64
C ILE A 137 -4.50 34.28 -25.36
N LEU A 138 -4.29 35.60 -25.46
CA LEU A 138 -4.00 36.45 -24.30
C LEU A 138 -5.15 36.48 -23.30
N VAL A 139 -6.39 36.62 -23.78
CA VAL A 139 -7.59 36.55 -22.94
C VAL A 139 -7.69 35.19 -22.26
N LYS A 140 -7.41 34.09 -22.97
CA LYS A 140 -7.38 32.75 -22.39
C LYS A 140 -6.36 32.64 -21.25
N ILE A 141 -5.15 33.18 -21.40
CA ILE A 141 -4.12 33.16 -20.34
C ILE A 141 -4.62 33.92 -19.10
N ILE A 142 -5.23 35.09 -19.29
CA ILE A 142 -5.83 35.86 -18.18
C ILE A 142 -6.94 35.05 -17.47
N LEU A 143 -7.79 34.35 -18.25
CA LEU A 143 -8.83 33.49 -17.68
C LEU A 143 -8.25 32.30 -16.91
N ASP A 144 -7.23 31.63 -17.45
CA ASP A 144 -6.52 30.53 -16.78
C ASP A 144 -5.92 31.02 -15.45
N PHE A 145 -5.43 32.27 -15.40
CA PHE A 145 -4.98 32.91 -14.16
C PHE A 145 -6.08 33.12 -13.12
N ILE A 146 -7.23 33.63 -13.55
CA ILE A 146 -8.38 33.83 -12.66
C ILE A 146 -8.87 32.48 -12.12
N ILE A 147 -8.88 31.43 -12.97
CA ILE A 147 -9.23 30.07 -12.55
C ILE A 147 -8.19 29.53 -11.56
N TRP A 148 -6.89 29.78 -11.78
CA TRP A 148 -5.82 29.39 -10.84
C TRP A 148 -6.04 29.99 -9.45
N ILE A 149 -6.29 31.30 -9.36
CA ILE A 149 -6.53 32.00 -8.10
C ILE A 149 -7.76 31.42 -7.38
N LYS A 150 -8.80 31.05 -8.12
CA LYS A 150 -10.05 30.53 -7.56
C LYS A 150 -9.98 29.06 -7.18
N ASN A 151 -9.33 28.23 -7.99
CA ASN A 151 -9.26 26.78 -7.82
C ASN A 151 -7.96 26.22 -8.44
N PRO A 152 -6.84 26.25 -7.67
CA PRO A 152 -5.56 25.77 -8.17
C PRO A 152 -5.57 24.26 -8.49
N TYR A 153 -6.44 23.48 -7.83
CA TYR A 153 -6.55 22.04 -8.06
C TYR A 153 -6.97 21.69 -9.49
N TYR A 154 -7.76 22.54 -10.16
CA TYR A 154 -8.11 22.31 -11.57
C TYR A 154 -6.86 22.22 -12.45
N HIS A 155 -5.94 23.17 -12.31
CA HIS A 155 -4.70 23.18 -13.09
C HIS A 155 -3.70 22.13 -12.58
N ARG A 156 -3.60 21.90 -11.27
CA ARG A 156 -2.76 20.83 -10.71
C ARG A 156 -3.13 19.47 -11.27
N PHE A 157 -4.40 19.08 -11.21
CA PHE A 157 -4.88 17.81 -11.73
C PHE A 157 -4.67 17.71 -13.24
N ARG A 158 -5.00 18.76 -14.00
CA ARG A 158 -4.82 18.79 -15.46
C ARG A 158 -3.35 18.67 -15.87
N PHE A 159 -2.44 19.28 -15.10
CA PHE A 159 -1.00 19.18 -15.34
C PHE A 159 -0.50 17.76 -15.08
N LEU A 160 -0.87 17.18 -13.93
CA LEU A 160 -0.44 15.85 -13.51
C LEU A 160 -1.05 14.71 -14.33
N ASP A 161 -2.24 14.91 -14.91
CA ASP A 161 -2.92 13.88 -15.75
C ASP A 161 -2.20 13.57 -17.06
N LYS A 162 -1.25 14.41 -17.48
CA LYS A 162 -0.42 14.19 -18.66
C LYS A 162 0.98 13.79 -18.26
N ILE A 163 1.35 12.54 -18.51
CA ILE A 163 2.70 12.02 -18.26
C ILE A 163 3.71 12.83 -19.08
N ARG A 164 4.79 13.25 -18.42
CA ARG A 164 5.92 13.95 -19.02
C ARG A 164 7.18 13.33 -18.46
N GLU A 165 8.01 12.76 -19.31
CA GLU A 165 9.32 12.22 -18.91
C GLU A 165 10.29 13.37 -18.64
N SER A 166 10.12 14.05 -17.51
CA SER A 166 10.98 15.15 -17.07
C SER A 166 11.17 15.16 -15.55
N ASN A 167 12.33 15.65 -15.11
CA ASN A 167 12.62 15.82 -13.68
C ASN A 167 11.63 16.79 -13.01
N GLU A 168 11.16 17.81 -13.72
CA GLU A 168 10.11 18.71 -13.24
C GLU A 168 8.83 17.94 -12.86
N TYR A 169 8.45 16.96 -13.67
CA TYR A 169 7.26 16.17 -13.38
C TYR A 169 7.43 15.28 -12.13
N ILE A 170 8.63 14.72 -11.92
CA ILE A 170 8.96 13.97 -10.69
C ILE A 170 8.91 14.90 -9.47
N LEU A 171 9.52 16.09 -9.55
CA LEU A 171 9.49 17.09 -8.48
C LEU A 171 8.06 17.54 -8.15
N ALA A 172 7.21 17.68 -9.16
CA ALA A 172 5.80 17.99 -8.97
C ALA A 172 5.08 16.92 -8.15
N TRP A 173 5.32 15.63 -8.44
CA TRP A 173 4.74 14.53 -7.66
C TRP A 173 5.32 14.39 -6.26
N ASP A 174 6.63 14.54 -6.10
CA ASP A 174 7.26 14.58 -4.78
C ASP A 174 6.67 15.70 -3.91
N SER A 175 6.36 16.86 -4.51
CA SER A 175 5.67 17.96 -3.84
C SER A 175 4.24 17.61 -3.40
N VAL A 176 3.49 16.86 -4.22
CA VAL A 176 2.16 16.33 -3.85
C VAL A 176 2.29 15.44 -2.62
N TRP A 177 3.23 14.50 -2.64
CA TRP A 177 3.38 13.53 -1.57
C TRP A 177 4.08 14.07 -0.32
N LYS A 178 4.69 15.26 -0.37
CA LYS A 178 5.19 15.95 0.83
C LYS A 178 4.15 16.82 1.51
N ALA A 179 3.06 17.19 0.83
CA ALA A 179 2.01 18.04 1.40
C ALA A 179 1.31 17.33 2.58
N LYS A 180 1.19 18.04 3.72
CA LYS A 180 0.66 17.47 4.97
C LYS A 180 -0.84 17.69 5.16
N GLU A 181 -1.39 18.73 4.53
CA GLU A 181 -2.81 19.06 4.63
C GLU A 181 -3.44 18.97 3.26
N ASN A 182 -4.08 17.83 3.00
CA ASN A 182 -4.95 17.70 1.84
C ASN A 182 -6.36 17.35 2.28
N SER A 183 -7.35 17.87 1.55
CA SER A 183 -8.70 17.35 1.71
C SER A 183 -8.72 15.91 1.21
N LYS A 184 -9.44 15.01 1.88
CA LYS A 184 -9.52 13.60 1.49
C LYS A 184 -9.94 13.41 0.03
N HIS A 185 -10.82 14.29 -0.47
CA HIS A 185 -11.25 14.30 -1.87
C HIS A 185 -10.10 14.56 -2.84
N ASN A 186 -9.25 15.51 -2.54
CA ASN A 186 -8.12 15.85 -3.39
C ASN A 186 -7.01 14.79 -3.33
N GLU A 187 -6.77 14.19 -2.17
CA GLU A 187 -5.78 13.12 -2.01
C GLU A 187 -6.17 11.90 -2.83
N LEU A 188 -7.45 11.54 -2.81
CA LEU A 188 -7.99 10.54 -3.73
C LEU A 188 -7.77 10.90 -5.19
N LYS A 189 -8.10 12.13 -5.59
CA LYS A 189 -7.93 12.56 -6.99
C LYS A 189 -6.46 12.48 -7.42
N PHE A 190 -5.53 12.87 -6.56
CA PHE A 190 -4.10 12.70 -6.83
C PHE A 190 -3.72 11.23 -6.98
N PHE A 191 -4.20 10.36 -6.08
CA PHE A 191 -3.95 8.93 -6.18
C PHE A 191 -4.56 8.32 -7.46
N GLU A 192 -5.78 8.72 -7.85
CA GLU A 192 -6.42 8.27 -9.10
C GLU A 192 -5.56 8.62 -10.32
N ILE A 193 -5.09 9.87 -10.39
CA ILE A 193 -4.22 10.34 -11.47
C ILE A 193 -2.87 9.60 -11.44
N PHE A 194 -2.26 9.48 -10.26
CA PHE A 194 -1.01 8.75 -10.07
C PHE A 194 -1.14 7.30 -10.53
N SER A 195 -2.19 6.62 -10.08
CA SER A 195 -2.50 5.23 -10.41
C SER A 195 -2.73 5.01 -11.89
N LYS A 196 -3.45 5.92 -12.54
CA LYS A 196 -3.60 5.93 -13.99
C LYS A 196 -2.23 6.02 -14.67
N ASN A 197 -1.35 6.89 -14.20
CA ASN A 197 -0.03 7.09 -14.78
C ASN A 197 0.89 5.88 -14.55
N VAL A 198 0.89 5.28 -13.35
CA VAL A 198 1.59 4.02 -13.06
C VAL A 198 1.12 2.93 -14.03
N ASN A 199 -0.19 2.76 -14.21
CA ASN A 199 -0.73 1.76 -15.13
C ASN A 199 -0.33 1.99 -16.60
N ILE A 200 -0.22 3.25 -17.03
CA ILE A 200 0.29 3.58 -18.38
C ILE A 200 1.77 3.24 -18.49
N LEU A 201 2.58 3.59 -17.49
CA LEU A 201 4.02 3.35 -17.49
C LEU A 201 4.37 1.85 -17.44
N ILE A 202 3.62 1.06 -16.67
CA ILE A 202 3.76 -0.42 -16.66
C ILE A 202 3.51 -1.00 -18.07
N LYS A 203 2.55 -0.45 -18.84
CA LYS A 203 2.24 -0.92 -20.20
C LYS A 203 3.27 -0.51 -21.26
N ILE A 204 4.08 0.52 -21.01
CA ILE A 204 5.07 1.02 -21.98
C ILE A 204 6.28 0.07 -22.07
N ASP A 205 6.39 -0.88 -21.13
CA ASP A 205 7.12 -2.12 -21.31
C ASP A 205 8.63 -1.98 -21.56
N LYS A 206 9.21 -0.89 -21.03
CA LYS A 206 10.64 -0.60 -21.06
C LYS A 206 11.13 -0.20 -19.66
N PRO A 207 12.25 -0.76 -19.18
CA PRO A 207 12.89 -0.26 -17.96
C PRO A 207 13.18 1.23 -18.16
N ASN A 208 12.50 2.08 -17.40
CA ASN A 208 12.65 3.52 -17.49
C ASN A 208 13.02 4.06 -16.12
N ILE A 209 14.20 4.66 -16.02
CA ILE A 209 14.68 5.34 -14.80
C ILE A 209 13.60 6.30 -14.28
N PHE A 210 12.93 7.01 -15.18
CA PHE A 210 11.83 7.91 -14.85
C PHE A 210 10.70 7.21 -14.09
N PHE A 211 10.33 5.98 -14.47
CA PHE A 211 9.24 5.26 -13.81
C PHE A 211 9.60 4.89 -12.37
N ASN A 212 10.82 4.41 -12.12
CA ASN A 212 11.29 4.13 -10.77
C ASN A 212 11.30 5.41 -9.92
N GLU A 213 11.87 6.50 -10.45
CA GLU A 213 11.91 7.75 -9.71
C GLU A 213 10.51 8.28 -9.39
N PHE A 214 9.57 8.12 -10.33
CA PHE A 214 8.18 8.45 -10.16
C PHE A 214 7.51 7.63 -9.05
N LEU A 215 7.65 6.31 -9.04
CA LEU A 215 7.13 5.45 -7.96
C LEU A 215 7.77 5.77 -6.61
N ARG A 216 9.09 5.93 -6.59
CA ARG A 216 9.87 6.26 -5.41
C ARG A 216 9.40 7.55 -4.73
N THR A 217 8.87 8.52 -5.47
CA THR A 217 8.27 9.73 -4.86
C THR A 217 7.11 9.38 -3.93
N PHE A 218 6.29 8.39 -4.28
CA PHE A 218 5.17 7.93 -3.47
C PHE A 218 5.67 7.02 -2.33
N THR A 219 6.55 6.06 -2.65
CA THR A 219 7.14 5.13 -1.66
C THR A 219 7.79 5.88 -0.50
N ASN A 220 8.63 6.89 -0.78
CA ASN A 220 9.32 7.67 0.25
C ASN A 220 8.39 8.46 1.18
N GLN A 221 7.14 8.68 0.75
CA GLN A 221 6.18 9.53 1.43
C GLN A 221 4.94 8.78 1.90
N ILE A 222 4.88 7.46 1.72
CA ILE A 222 3.72 6.64 2.06
C ILE A 222 3.33 6.78 3.53
N GLN A 223 4.34 6.88 4.41
CA GLN A 223 4.16 7.05 5.85
C GLN A 223 3.47 8.36 6.27
N ASN A 224 3.49 9.36 5.38
CA ASN A 224 2.86 10.66 5.61
C ASN A 224 1.42 10.71 5.10
N ARG A 225 0.91 9.63 4.49
CA ARG A 225 -0.43 9.57 3.91
C ARG A 225 -1.46 9.10 4.94
N GLU A 226 -2.71 9.51 4.76
CA GLU A 226 -3.78 9.06 5.66
C GLU A 226 -4.07 7.57 5.44
N LYS A 227 -3.83 6.75 6.47
CA LYS A 227 -4.00 5.28 6.44
C LYS A 227 -5.38 4.86 5.94
N ASP A 228 -6.41 5.61 6.35
CA ASP A 228 -7.79 5.29 5.96
C ASP A 228 -8.00 5.43 4.46
N ILE A 229 -7.34 6.40 3.82
CA ILE A 229 -7.43 6.61 2.37
C ILE A 229 -6.88 5.40 1.63
N LEU A 230 -5.73 4.88 2.06
CA LEU A 230 -5.08 3.74 1.42
C LEU A 230 -5.97 2.48 1.42
N LEU A 231 -6.74 2.25 2.49
CA LEU A 231 -7.51 1.02 2.69
C LEU A 231 -9.01 1.13 2.34
N TYR A 232 -9.65 2.28 2.56
CA TYR A 232 -11.12 2.33 2.64
C TYR A 232 -11.85 3.07 1.53
N TRP A 233 -11.17 3.91 0.76
CA TRP A 233 -11.87 4.94 -0.01
C TRP A 233 -12.11 4.54 -1.46
N GLY A 234 -13.32 4.81 -1.96
CA GLY A 234 -13.73 4.57 -3.36
C GLY A 234 -14.44 3.23 -3.61
N LYS A 235 -14.88 3.04 -4.86
CA LYS A 235 -15.40 1.74 -5.36
C LYS A 235 -14.28 0.74 -5.61
N GLU A 236 -13.11 1.24 -6.00
CA GLU A 236 -11.85 0.50 -6.07
C GLU A 236 -10.92 1.16 -5.05
N SER A 237 -10.42 0.41 -4.07
CA SER A 237 -9.56 1.00 -3.05
C SER A 237 -8.16 1.26 -3.62
N PRO A 238 -7.42 2.27 -3.12
CA PRO A 238 -6.02 2.45 -3.47
C PRO A 238 -5.18 1.18 -3.26
N PHE A 239 -5.48 0.41 -2.22
CA PHE A 239 -4.83 -0.86 -1.96
C PHE A 239 -5.05 -1.91 -3.05
N GLU A 240 -6.26 -2.04 -3.62
CA GLU A 240 -6.49 -2.94 -4.75
C GLU A 240 -5.60 -2.57 -5.95
N LYS A 241 -5.36 -1.28 -6.19
CA LYS A 241 -4.43 -0.85 -7.25
C LYS A 241 -2.98 -1.18 -6.93
N ILE A 242 -2.56 -1.03 -5.68
CA ILE A 242 -1.20 -1.39 -5.26
C ILE A 242 -0.97 -2.90 -5.42
N LEU A 243 -1.95 -3.74 -5.05
CA LEU A 243 -1.90 -5.19 -5.29
C LEU A 243 -1.83 -5.53 -6.78
N GLU A 244 -2.60 -4.84 -7.62
CA GLU A 244 -2.51 -5.00 -9.08
C GLU A 244 -1.16 -4.57 -9.65
N TRP A 245 -0.50 -3.54 -9.08
CA TRP A 245 0.84 -3.15 -9.49
C TRP A 245 1.86 -4.19 -9.08
N TYR A 246 1.76 -4.71 -7.86
CA TYR A 246 2.65 -5.77 -7.36
C TYR A 246 2.57 -7.04 -8.20
N TYR A 247 1.36 -7.50 -8.52
CA TYR A 247 1.17 -8.65 -9.41
C TYR A 247 1.85 -8.47 -10.78
N LYS A 248 1.68 -7.28 -11.38
CA LYS A 248 2.33 -6.96 -12.65
C LYS A 248 3.85 -6.87 -12.54
N ALA A 249 4.37 -6.52 -11.36
CA ALA A 249 5.80 -6.45 -11.08
C ALA A 249 6.43 -7.85 -11.13
N GLU A 250 5.89 -8.75 -10.33
CA GLU A 250 6.33 -10.14 -10.22
C GLU A 250 6.22 -10.86 -11.57
N THR A 251 5.08 -10.77 -12.26
CA THR A 251 4.89 -11.43 -13.55
C THR A 251 5.82 -10.92 -14.66
N LEU A 252 6.13 -9.62 -14.68
CA LEU A 252 7.10 -9.06 -15.64
C LEU A 252 8.55 -9.42 -15.30
N HIS A 253 8.85 -9.65 -14.02
CA HIS A 253 10.18 -10.07 -13.56
C HIS A 253 10.55 -11.46 -14.14
N ASP A 254 9.62 -12.41 -14.07
CA ASP A 254 9.85 -13.80 -14.50
C ASP A 254 9.98 -13.96 -16.02
N GLU A 255 9.19 -13.21 -16.80
CA GLU A 255 9.25 -13.28 -18.27
C GLU A 255 10.58 -12.77 -18.84
N ARG A 256 11.30 -11.90 -18.11
CA ARG A 256 12.38 -11.08 -18.71
C ARG A 256 13.77 -11.34 -18.19
N ARG A 257 13.94 -11.97 -17.02
CA ARG A 257 15.25 -12.24 -16.36
C ARG A 257 16.21 -11.04 -16.24
N GLN A 258 15.77 -9.85 -16.63
CA GLN A 258 16.38 -8.56 -16.39
C GLN A 258 15.40 -7.88 -15.45
N GLY A 259 15.64 -8.04 -14.14
CA GLY A 259 14.73 -7.60 -13.09
C GLY A 259 14.21 -6.20 -13.39
N PHE A 260 12.90 -6.07 -13.56
CA PHE A 260 12.29 -4.77 -13.71
C PHE A 260 12.45 -4.09 -12.35
N PRO A 261 13.20 -2.98 -12.25
CA PRO A 261 13.73 -2.49 -10.97
C PRO A 261 12.70 -1.88 -10.00
N PHE A 262 11.40 -2.11 -10.18
CA PHE A 262 10.34 -1.48 -9.37
C PHE A 262 9.80 -2.35 -8.23
N ASP A 263 10.18 -3.62 -8.13
CA ASP A 263 9.82 -4.47 -6.98
C ASP A 263 10.30 -3.84 -5.67
N TYR A 264 11.50 -3.24 -5.70
CA TYR A 264 12.10 -2.52 -4.57
C TYR A 264 11.29 -1.29 -4.11
N ASP A 265 10.52 -0.68 -4.99
CA ASP A 265 9.71 0.51 -4.66
C ASP A 265 8.28 0.13 -4.25
N ILE A 266 7.73 -0.98 -4.77
CA ILE A 266 6.38 -1.45 -4.42
C ILE A 266 6.37 -2.21 -3.10
N TYR A 267 7.35 -3.07 -2.84
CA TYR A 267 7.37 -3.90 -1.63
C TYR A 267 7.28 -3.06 -0.34
N PRO A 268 8.01 -1.94 -0.18
CA PRO A 268 7.88 -1.10 1.01
C PRO A 268 6.49 -0.44 1.15
N ILE A 269 5.78 -0.21 0.03
CA ILE A 269 4.40 0.29 0.07
C ILE A 269 3.48 -0.80 0.62
N LEU A 270 3.60 -2.04 0.12
CA LEU A 270 2.81 -3.17 0.60
C LEU A 270 3.05 -3.44 2.08
N GLU A 271 4.32 -3.55 2.47
CA GLU A 271 4.71 -3.77 3.86
C GLU A 271 4.15 -2.68 4.78
N TYR A 272 4.27 -1.41 4.37
CA TYR A 272 3.70 -0.31 5.13
C TYR A 272 2.18 -0.46 5.28
N VAL A 273 1.44 -0.65 4.19
CA VAL A 273 -0.02 -0.77 4.22
C VAL A 273 -0.47 -1.96 5.06
N GLU A 274 0.22 -3.09 4.95
CA GLU A 274 -0.05 -4.30 5.71
C GLU A 274 0.14 -4.07 7.21
N VAL A 275 1.30 -3.57 7.62
CA VAL A 275 1.59 -3.29 9.02
C VAL A 275 0.61 -2.27 9.59
N GLN A 276 0.24 -1.24 8.82
CA GLN A 276 -0.76 -0.26 9.25
C GLN A 276 -2.17 -0.84 9.35
N SER A 277 -2.47 -1.92 8.61
CA SER A 277 -3.79 -2.55 8.62
C SER A 277 -4.09 -3.27 9.94
N PHE A 278 -3.06 -3.78 10.62
CA PHE A 278 -3.19 -4.53 11.87
C PHE A 278 -3.74 -3.70 13.03
N ASP A 279 -3.50 -2.38 13.02
CA ASP A 279 -3.94 -1.49 14.10
C ASP A 279 -5.45 -1.22 14.07
N ARG A 280 -6.09 -1.15 12.89
CA ARG A 280 -7.44 -0.57 12.77
C ARG A 280 -8.36 -1.26 11.75
N SER A 281 -7.82 -2.07 10.84
CA SER A 281 -8.46 -2.28 9.53
C SER A 281 -8.31 -3.67 8.93
N TYR A 282 -7.84 -4.64 9.70
CA TYR A 282 -7.46 -5.96 9.21
C TYR A 282 -8.60 -6.71 8.50
N SER A 283 -9.86 -6.56 8.93
CA SER A 283 -10.97 -7.33 8.33
C SER A 283 -11.17 -6.97 6.85
N ARG A 284 -11.19 -5.67 6.54
CA ARG A 284 -11.28 -5.20 5.15
C ARG A 284 -9.99 -5.51 4.39
N TYR A 285 -8.83 -5.32 5.02
CA TYR A 285 -7.55 -5.65 4.39
C TYR A 285 -7.51 -7.14 3.97
N LEU A 286 -7.83 -8.07 4.88
CA LEU A 286 -7.87 -9.50 4.60
C LEU A 286 -8.88 -9.84 3.49
N GLN A 287 -10.04 -9.18 3.45
CA GLN A 287 -10.99 -9.35 2.34
C GLN A 287 -10.41 -8.92 0.99
N LEU A 288 -9.64 -7.83 0.94
CA LEU A 288 -9.00 -7.35 -0.28
C LEU A 288 -7.86 -8.27 -0.72
N VAL A 289 -7.00 -8.69 0.22
CA VAL A 289 -5.93 -9.68 -0.04
C VAL A 289 -6.55 -10.98 -0.56
N LYS A 290 -7.63 -11.45 0.07
CA LYS A 290 -8.35 -12.64 -0.35
C LYS A 290 -8.94 -12.54 -1.74
N LYS A 291 -9.67 -11.47 -2.02
CA LYS A 291 -10.21 -11.22 -3.35
C LYS A 291 -9.10 -11.19 -4.41
N HIS A 292 -7.93 -10.64 -4.08
CA HIS A 292 -6.78 -10.60 -4.96
C HIS A 292 -6.16 -11.98 -5.21
N LEU A 293 -5.95 -12.77 -4.15
CA LEU A 293 -5.48 -14.15 -4.27
C LEU A 293 -6.45 -15.03 -5.05
N ASP A 294 -7.75 -14.92 -4.77
CA ASP A 294 -8.78 -15.68 -5.49
C ASP A 294 -8.78 -15.33 -6.99
N LYS A 295 -8.57 -14.06 -7.35
CA LYS A 295 -8.46 -13.57 -8.74
C LYS A 295 -7.22 -14.12 -9.46
N HIS A 296 -6.13 -14.37 -8.75
CA HIS A 296 -4.84 -14.81 -9.30
C HIS A 296 -4.50 -16.26 -8.92
N SER A 297 -5.52 -17.07 -8.57
CA SER A 297 -5.34 -18.43 -8.06
C SER A 297 -4.71 -19.42 -9.04
N ASP A 298 -4.77 -19.13 -10.35
CA ASP A 298 -4.11 -19.92 -11.40
C ASP A 298 -2.59 -19.69 -11.47
N ASP A 299 -2.08 -18.60 -10.88
CA ASP A 299 -0.68 -18.21 -10.88
C ASP A 299 -0.01 -18.66 -9.56
N ILE A 300 0.31 -19.96 -9.50
CA ILE A 300 0.75 -20.63 -8.27
C ILE A 300 2.01 -19.98 -7.68
N GLU A 301 3.00 -19.67 -8.53
CA GLU A 301 4.27 -19.06 -8.11
C GLU A 301 4.06 -17.67 -7.50
N TYR A 302 3.24 -16.83 -8.14
CA TYR A 302 2.89 -15.53 -7.58
C TYR A 302 2.15 -15.66 -6.25
N VAL A 303 1.13 -16.52 -6.17
CA VAL A 303 0.34 -16.70 -4.95
C VAL A 303 1.22 -17.19 -3.81
N GLU A 304 2.13 -18.11 -4.09
CA GLU A 304 3.09 -18.62 -3.13
C GLU A 304 4.02 -17.51 -2.59
N ASN A 305 4.67 -16.76 -3.48
CA ASN A 305 5.59 -15.69 -3.09
C ASN A 305 4.87 -14.59 -2.31
N PHE A 306 3.74 -14.09 -2.84
CA PHE A 306 2.98 -13.03 -2.19
C PHE A 306 2.45 -13.44 -0.81
N PHE A 307 1.86 -14.65 -0.71
CA PHE A 307 1.31 -15.11 0.57
C PHE A 307 2.40 -15.41 1.59
N SER A 308 3.56 -15.90 1.16
CA SER A 308 4.73 -16.10 2.01
C SER A 308 5.23 -14.78 2.60
N SER A 309 5.33 -13.72 1.79
CA SER A 309 5.69 -12.37 2.27
C SER A 309 4.66 -11.79 3.23
N PHE A 310 3.38 -11.87 2.89
CA PHE A 310 2.27 -11.46 3.77
C PHE A 310 2.36 -12.17 5.13
N LEU A 311 2.47 -13.51 5.13
CA LEU A 311 2.49 -14.26 6.37
C LEU A 311 3.74 -13.95 7.21
N SER A 312 4.89 -13.73 6.57
CA SER A 312 6.10 -13.30 7.25
C SER A 312 5.92 -11.94 7.96
N ILE A 313 5.34 -10.96 7.27
CA ILE A 313 5.07 -9.63 7.84
C ILE A 313 4.05 -9.73 8.99
N LEU A 314 2.98 -10.52 8.83
CA LEU A 314 2.01 -10.80 9.88
C LEU A 314 2.68 -11.39 11.13
N LEU A 315 3.49 -12.44 10.97
CA LEU A 315 4.16 -13.12 12.08
C LEU A 315 5.15 -12.21 12.81
N LEU A 316 5.82 -11.29 12.11
CA LEU A 316 6.72 -10.29 12.72
C LEU A 316 5.98 -9.16 13.46
N ASN A 317 4.68 -8.97 13.19
CA ASN A 317 3.90 -7.84 13.71
C ASN A 317 2.67 -8.27 14.53
N LEU A 318 2.62 -9.53 15.02
CA LEU A 318 1.50 -10.04 15.82
C LEU A 318 1.17 -9.15 17.03
N ASN A 319 2.19 -8.58 17.66
CA ASN A 319 2.05 -7.67 18.80
C ASN A 319 1.37 -6.32 18.47
N ARG A 320 1.24 -5.94 17.19
CA ARG A 320 0.56 -4.72 16.75
C ARG A 320 -0.94 -4.91 16.53
N ILE A 321 -1.43 -6.14 16.56
CA ILE A 321 -2.85 -6.43 16.30
C ILE A 321 -3.70 -5.91 17.47
N SER A 322 -4.46 -4.83 17.23
CA SER A 322 -5.22 -4.13 18.29
C SER A 322 -6.37 -4.95 18.89
N SER A 323 -6.95 -5.87 18.12
CA SER A 323 -8.02 -6.79 18.57
C SER A 323 -7.77 -8.19 18.02
N GLU A 324 -6.93 -8.94 18.71
CA GLU A 324 -6.52 -10.29 18.34
C GLU A 324 -7.69 -11.22 18.03
N LEU A 325 -8.68 -11.34 18.93
CA LEU A 325 -9.83 -12.21 18.73
C LEU A 325 -10.61 -11.86 17.45
N THR A 326 -10.75 -10.58 17.16
CA THR A 326 -11.51 -10.11 16.00
C THR A 326 -10.70 -10.24 14.71
N PHE A 327 -9.38 -10.10 14.78
CA PHE A 327 -8.45 -10.42 13.69
C PHE A 327 -8.61 -11.88 13.26
N TRP A 328 -8.44 -12.82 14.18
CA TRP A 328 -8.50 -14.24 13.85
C TRP A 328 -9.90 -14.71 13.43
N LYS A 329 -10.96 -14.05 13.90
CA LYS A 329 -12.33 -14.25 13.39
C LYS A 329 -12.53 -13.75 11.96
N SER A 330 -11.73 -12.78 11.53
CA SER A 330 -11.76 -12.25 10.16
C SER A 330 -10.79 -12.97 9.23
N TYR A 331 -9.90 -13.81 9.77
CA TYR A 331 -8.96 -14.60 8.99
C TYR A 331 -9.73 -15.66 8.17
N PRO A 332 -9.53 -15.72 6.83
CA PRO A 332 -10.27 -16.65 5.98
C PRO A 332 -10.12 -18.12 6.42
N GLU A 333 -11.25 -18.83 6.52
CA GLU A 333 -11.26 -20.23 6.97
C GLU A 333 -10.51 -21.15 5.99
N GLU A 334 -10.53 -20.84 4.70
CA GLU A 334 -9.80 -21.56 3.64
C GLU A 334 -8.27 -21.39 3.72
N TRP A 335 -7.78 -20.41 4.48
CA TRP A 335 -6.34 -20.19 4.70
C TRP A 335 -5.83 -20.88 5.96
N LYS A 336 -6.74 -21.33 6.83
CA LYS A 336 -6.36 -22.06 8.04
C LYS A 336 -5.79 -23.42 7.70
N ILE A 337 -4.89 -23.87 8.55
CA ILE A 337 -4.18 -25.13 8.43
C ILE A 337 -5.03 -26.21 9.09
N ASN A 338 -5.85 -26.86 8.29
CA ASN A 338 -6.59 -28.06 8.67
C ASN A 338 -6.46 -29.12 7.58
N SER A 339 -6.79 -30.36 7.93
CA SER A 339 -6.67 -31.51 7.01
C SER A 339 -7.48 -31.30 5.74
N ASN A 340 -8.72 -30.81 5.84
CA ASN A 340 -9.59 -30.58 4.68
C ASN A 340 -8.97 -29.59 3.68
N ASN A 341 -8.41 -28.48 4.17
CA ASN A 341 -7.78 -27.46 3.34
C ASN A 341 -6.48 -27.97 2.68
N LEU A 342 -5.68 -28.76 3.40
CA LEU A 342 -4.45 -29.35 2.87
C LEU A 342 -4.72 -30.50 1.88
N GLU A 343 -5.73 -31.34 2.15
CA GLU A 343 -6.19 -32.41 1.27
C GLU A 343 -6.75 -31.85 -0.06
N SER A 344 -7.33 -30.66 -0.03
CA SER A 344 -7.80 -29.96 -1.24
C SER A 344 -6.67 -29.35 -2.08
N GLU A 345 -5.40 -29.55 -1.70
CA GLU A 345 -4.20 -29.05 -2.39
C GLU A 345 -4.23 -27.54 -2.68
N LYS A 346 -4.92 -26.76 -1.82
CA LYS A 346 -4.90 -25.30 -1.92
C LYS A 346 -3.51 -24.80 -1.57
N ILE A 347 -2.94 -23.95 -2.43
CA ILE A 347 -1.59 -23.41 -2.26
C ILE A 347 -1.45 -22.59 -0.97
N VAL A 348 -2.45 -21.77 -0.63
CA VAL A 348 -2.39 -20.87 0.53
C VAL A 348 -2.14 -21.60 1.87
N PRO A 349 -2.95 -22.60 2.28
CA PRO A 349 -2.69 -23.34 3.53
C PRO A 349 -1.39 -24.16 3.50
N ILE A 350 -0.93 -24.59 2.33
CA ILE A 350 0.37 -25.28 2.16
C ILE A 350 1.52 -24.32 2.49
N VAL A 351 1.50 -23.13 1.89
CA VAL A 351 2.48 -22.07 2.17
C VAL A 351 2.39 -21.66 3.64
N ALA A 352 1.18 -21.52 4.19
CA ALA A 352 1.00 -21.17 5.59
C ALA A 352 1.65 -22.20 6.52
N LEU A 353 1.48 -23.49 6.25
CA LEU A 353 2.09 -24.56 7.04
C LEU A 353 3.62 -24.52 6.95
N ARG A 354 4.19 -24.35 5.75
CA ARG A 354 5.65 -24.22 5.59
C ARG A 354 6.23 -23.04 6.38
N GLU A 355 5.68 -21.85 6.18
CA GLU A 355 6.19 -20.64 6.82
C GLU A 355 6.06 -20.69 8.35
N ILE A 356 4.94 -21.23 8.87
CA ILE A 356 4.79 -21.39 10.31
C ILE A 356 5.76 -22.43 10.86
N ILE A 357 6.04 -23.51 10.15
CA ILE A 357 7.06 -24.48 10.59
C ILE A 357 8.42 -23.79 10.72
N LEU A 358 8.88 -23.10 9.69
CA LEU A 358 10.17 -22.40 9.70
C LEU A 358 10.24 -21.28 10.75
N TRP A 359 9.12 -20.59 10.97
CA TRP A 359 9.00 -19.58 12.02
C TRP A 359 9.02 -20.21 13.42
N SER A 360 8.33 -21.33 13.61
CA SER A 360 8.26 -22.04 14.89
C SER A 360 9.60 -22.66 15.25
N GLU A 361 10.28 -23.30 14.29
CA GLU A 361 11.60 -23.90 14.48
C GLU A 361 12.59 -22.88 15.04
N ARG A 362 12.72 -21.72 14.37
CA ARG A 362 13.61 -20.64 14.81
C ARG A 362 13.26 -20.15 16.22
N ARG A 363 11.99 -19.85 16.48
CA ARG A 363 11.56 -19.34 17.80
C ARG A 363 11.76 -20.35 18.93
N ILE A 364 11.50 -21.63 18.67
CA ILE A 364 11.68 -22.70 19.63
C ILE A 364 13.17 -22.86 19.93
N ALA A 365 14.01 -22.98 18.90
CA ALA A 365 15.46 -23.10 19.06
C ALA A 365 16.07 -21.91 19.82
N ASP A 366 15.72 -20.68 19.43
CA ASP A 366 16.20 -19.45 20.08
C ASP A 366 15.72 -19.36 21.54
N GLY A 367 14.45 -19.68 21.81
CA GLY A 367 13.89 -19.67 23.16
C GLY A 367 14.58 -20.67 24.10
N PHE A 368 15.01 -21.83 23.57
CA PHE A 368 15.81 -22.79 24.32
C PHE A 368 17.26 -22.32 24.51
N LEU A 369 17.90 -21.73 23.51
CA LEU A 369 19.25 -21.19 23.64
C LEU A 369 19.32 -20.06 24.69
N ASP A 370 18.36 -19.14 24.68
CA ASP A 370 18.25 -18.07 25.67
C ASP A 370 18.08 -18.61 27.11
N SER A 371 17.37 -19.74 27.24
CA SER A 371 17.22 -20.41 28.54
C SER A 371 18.51 -21.00 29.09
N GLN A 372 19.34 -21.58 28.23
CA GLN A 372 20.62 -22.18 28.61
C GLN A 372 21.66 -21.10 28.98
N LEU A 373 21.56 -19.92 28.37
CA LEU A 373 22.44 -18.78 28.62
C LEU A 373 22.03 -17.94 29.85
N GLY A 374 20.91 -18.27 30.51
CA GLY A 374 20.44 -17.56 31.70
C GLY A 374 20.03 -16.11 31.43
N THR A 375 19.66 -15.76 30.19
CA THR A 375 19.21 -14.40 29.85
C THR A 375 17.79 -14.17 30.39
N ALA A 376 17.43 -12.90 30.63
CA ALA A 376 16.15 -12.53 31.26
C ALA A 376 14.89 -12.96 30.49
N ASN A 377 15.03 -13.41 29.23
CA ASN A 377 13.96 -13.90 28.37
C ASN A 377 13.83 -15.43 28.34
N GLY A 378 14.78 -16.16 28.94
CA GLY A 378 14.78 -17.62 28.99
C GLY A 378 13.54 -18.21 29.67
N LEU A 379 12.87 -19.14 29.00
CA LEU A 379 11.73 -19.94 29.49
C LEU A 379 10.46 -19.16 29.87
N SER A 380 10.23 -18.00 29.25
CA SER A 380 8.89 -17.42 29.25
C SER A 380 8.00 -18.16 28.25
N TYR A 381 6.72 -18.38 28.63
CA TYR A 381 5.72 -18.96 27.76
C TYR A 381 5.55 -18.10 26.50
N ASP A 382 5.78 -18.67 25.32
CA ASP A 382 5.62 -17.96 24.05
C ASP A 382 4.14 -17.84 23.70
N SER A 383 3.57 -16.72 24.17
CA SER A 383 2.17 -16.40 23.94
C SER A 383 1.86 -16.18 22.46
N GLU A 384 2.81 -15.71 21.65
CA GLU A 384 2.58 -15.46 20.22
C GLU A 384 2.48 -16.78 19.46
N LEU A 385 3.44 -17.69 19.69
CA LEU A 385 3.43 -19.04 19.14
C LEU A 385 2.16 -19.79 19.53
N ASN A 386 1.77 -19.73 20.81
CA ASN A 386 0.52 -20.33 21.27
C ASN A 386 -0.70 -19.80 20.51
N LYS A 387 -0.78 -18.49 20.26
CA LYS A 387 -1.91 -17.87 19.54
C LYS A 387 -1.97 -18.32 18.10
N VAL A 388 -0.84 -18.28 17.39
CA VAL A 388 -0.74 -18.72 15.98
C VAL A 388 -1.25 -20.15 15.85
N PHE A 389 -0.80 -21.06 16.72
CA PHE A 389 -1.26 -22.45 16.74
C PHE A 389 -2.74 -22.56 17.09
N TYR A 390 -3.19 -21.80 18.09
CA TYR A 390 -4.59 -21.78 18.50
C TYR A 390 -5.52 -21.24 17.42
N TYR A 391 -5.11 -20.35 16.52
CA TYR A 391 -6.02 -19.80 15.51
C TYR A 391 -5.86 -20.43 14.13
N LEU A 392 -4.63 -20.76 13.72
CA LEU A 392 -4.38 -21.29 12.39
C LEU A 392 -4.55 -22.81 12.30
N PHE A 393 -4.27 -23.58 13.36
CA PHE A 393 -4.43 -25.03 13.35
C PHE A 393 -5.77 -25.46 13.97
N SER A 394 -6.88 -25.05 13.34
CA SER A 394 -8.24 -25.10 13.93
C SER A 394 -8.66 -26.46 14.46
N ASP A 395 -8.20 -27.53 13.82
CA ASP A 395 -8.71 -28.89 14.02
C ASP A 395 -7.75 -29.76 14.87
N THR A 396 -6.59 -29.21 15.25
CA THR A 396 -5.59 -29.91 16.06
C THR A 396 -5.82 -29.74 17.55
N GLU A 397 -5.33 -30.71 18.33
CA GLU A 397 -5.28 -30.60 19.79
C GLU A 397 -4.02 -29.81 20.20
N PRO A 398 -4.16 -28.58 20.74
CA PRO A 398 -3.03 -27.66 20.91
C PRO A 398 -1.90 -28.18 21.80
N ILE A 399 -2.21 -28.96 22.84
CA ILE A 399 -1.19 -29.46 23.79
C ILE A 399 -0.29 -30.49 23.11
N SER A 400 -0.90 -31.47 22.46
CA SER A 400 -0.23 -32.52 21.71
C SER A 400 0.61 -31.91 20.59
N TRP A 401 0.05 -30.92 19.87
CA TRP A 401 0.75 -30.23 18.80
C TRP A 401 1.95 -29.44 19.32
N ALA A 402 1.80 -28.77 20.47
CA ALA A 402 2.92 -28.10 21.11
C ALA A 402 4.03 -29.07 21.52
N ASN A 403 3.68 -30.24 22.05
CA ASN A 403 4.65 -31.26 22.42
C ASN A 403 5.38 -31.87 21.20
N ILE A 404 4.66 -32.10 20.10
CA ILE A 404 5.24 -32.57 18.83
C ILE A 404 6.26 -31.56 18.31
N PHE A 405 5.88 -30.29 18.19
CA PHE A 405 6.77 -29.24 17.69
C PHE A 405 7.95 -28.99 18.65
N SER A 406 7.72 -28.99 19.96
CA SER A 406 8.81 -28.87 20.94
C SER A 406 9.81 -30.01 20.78
N PHE A 407 9.34 -31.24 20.54
CA PHE A 407 10.21 -32.39 20.34
C PHE A 407 10.98 -32.28 19.02
N LEU A 408 10.29 -32.02 17.92
CA LEU A 408 10.90 -31.97 16.57
C LEU A 408 11.94 -30.83 16.43
N PHE A 409 11.68 -29.68 17.04
CA PHE A 409 12.52 -28.48 16.89
C PHE A 409 13.43 -28.20 18.10
N TYR A 410 13.51 -29.12 19.06
CA TYR A 410 14.52 -29.00 20.11
C TYR A 410 15.91 -29.13 19.51
N PRO A 411 16.86 -28.23 19.83
CA PRO A 411 18.22 -28.30 19.32
C PRO A 411 18.86 -29.68 19.54
N ASP A 412 19.48 -30.24 18.50
CA ASP A 412 20.19 -31.51 18.63
C ASP A 412 21.47 -31.30 19.44
N SER A 413 21.46 -31.75 20.70
CA SER A 413 22.56 -31.59 21.65
C SER A 413 22.66 -32.81 22.56
N ASP A 414 23.84 -33.02 23.13
CA ASP A 414 24.02 -33.98 24.23
C ASP A 414 23.01 -33.66 25.35
N GLY A 415 22.22 -34.65 25.75
CA GLY A 415 21.16 -34.46 26.75
C GLY A 415 19.88 -33.80 26.23
N ARG A 416 19.61 -33.77 24.90
CA ARG A 416 18.35 -33.25 24.30
C ARG A 416 17.09 -33.72 25.03
N ILE A 417 16.99 -35.02 25.31
CA ILE A 417 15.84 -35.60 26.03
C ILE A 417 15.74 -35.08 27.47
N GLU A 418 16.86 -35.00 28.18
CA GLU A 418 16.90 -34.44 29.53
C GLU A 418 16.46 -32.96 29.55
N GLY A 419 16.94 -32.19 28.58
CA GLY A 419 16.57 -30.80 28.36
C GLY A 419 15.07 -30.63 28.09
N LEU A 420 14.48 -31.48 27.25
CA LEU A 420 13.05 -31.50 26.96
C LEU A 420 12.19 -31.76 28.21
N ILE A 421 12.62 -32.67 29.08
CA ILE A 421 11.94 -33.02 30.34
C ILE A 421 12.05 -31.86 31.34
N ASN A 422 13.24 -31.29 31.47
CA ASN A 422 13.53 -30.22 32.44
C ASN A 422 12.96 -28.87 32.02
N THR A 423 12.65 -28.69 30.73
CA THR A 423 12.07 -27.45 30.21
C THR A 423 10.57 -27.38 30.44
N LYS A 424 10.13 -26.26 31.04
CA LYS A 424 8.73 -25.86 31.04
C LYS A 424 8.19 -25.80 29.61
N ARG A 425 6.92 -26.17 29.46
CA ARG A 425 6.25 -26.12 28.16
C ARG A 425 6.32 -24.70 27.57
N PHE A 426 6.86 -24.60 26.36
CA PHE A 426 7.11 -23.32 25.70
C PHE A 426 5.82 -22.66 25.19
N PHE A 427 4.84 -23.43 24.70
CA PHE A 427 3.53 -22.95 24.23
C PHE A 427 2.45 -24.04 24.35
N GLY A 428 1.18 -23.76 24.02
CA GLY A 428 0.10 -24.77 24.12
C GLY A 428 -0.49 -24.89 25.53
N GLY A 429 -0.59 -23.77 26.27
CA GLY A 429 -0.99 -23.74 27.68
C GLY A 429 -2.50 -23.77 27.94
N MET A 430 -3.32 -23.43 26.95
CA MET A 430 -4.78 -23.54 27.03
C MET A 430 -5.30 -24.45 25.92
N GLY A 431 -5.82 -25.63 26.28
CA GLY A 431 -6.61 -26.43 25.34
C GLY A 431 -7.87 -25.65 24.92
N ARG A 432 -8.24 -25.73 23.63
CA ARG A 432 -9.49 -25.13 23.09
C ARG A 432 -10.74 -25.52 23.90
N PHE A 433 -10.66 -26.66 24.58
CA PHE A 433 -11.77 -27.35 25.22
C PHE A 433 -11.96 -27.01 26.72
N ALA A 434 -10.99 -26.33 27.35
CA ALA A 434 -11.08 -25.97 28.77
C ALA A 434 -12.02 -24.78 29.06
N MET A 435 -12.53 -24.08 28.03
CA MET A 435 -13.43 -22.93 28.20
C MET A 435 -14.94 -23.28 28.23
N SER A 436 -15.36 -24.52 27.98
CA SER A 436 -16.77 -24.90 28.16
C SER A 436 -17.02 -25.42 29.58
N TRP A 437 -17.15 -24.52 30.55
CA TRP A 437 -17.45 -24.89 31.94
C TRP A 437 -18.95 -25.19 32.14
N GLY A 438 -19.27 -26.40 32.60
CA GLY A 438 -20.46 -26.69 33.42
C GLY A 438 -21.41 -27.82 32.98
N GLY A 439 -21.03 -29.09 33.13
CA GLY A 439 -22.00 -30.20 33.21
C GLY A 439 -21.46 -31.58 32.80
N ASN A 440 -21.95 -32.68 33.40
CA ASN A 440 -21.51 -34.06 33.14
C ASN A 440 -21.72 -34.55 31.68
N SER A 441 -22.51 -33.83 30.87
CA SER A 441 -22.65 -34.08 29.42
C SER A 441 -21.49 -33.49 28.59
N VAL A 442 -20.65 -32.65 29.21
CA VAL A 442 -19.51 -31.96 28.59
C VAL A 442 -18.26 -32.85 28.59
N GLU A 443 -18.06 -33.72 29.59
CA GLU A 443 -16.90 -34.63 29.64
C GLU A 443 -16.86 -35.60 28.46
N SER A 444 -17.99 -36.23 28.10
CA SER A 444 -18.07 -37.12 26.93
C SER A 444 -17.81 -36.39 25.60
N LYS A 445 -18.24 -35.12 25.49
CA LYS A 445 -18.00 -34.28 24.32
C LYS A 445 -16.55 -33.81 24.25
N ALA A 446 -15.96 -33.46 25.39
CA ALA A 446 -14.55 -33.07 25.49
C ALA A 446 -13.62 -34.25 25.15
N GLU A 447 -13.94 -35.47 25.61
CA GLU A 447 -13.17 -36.67 25.29
C GLU A 447 -13.29 -37.05 23.81
N ALA A 448 -14.49 -36.97 23.23
CA ALA A 448 -14.69 -37.18 21.79
C ALA A 448 -13.95 -36.14 20.94
N GLN A 449 -13.98 -34.86 21.35
CA GLN A 449 -13.23 -33.78 20.68
C GLN A 449 -11.72 -33.95 20.81
N TYR A 450 -11.23 -34.41 21.97
CA TYR A 450 -9.83 -34.74 22.19
C TYR A 450 -9.37 -35.88 21.25
N LYS A 451 -10.14 -36.98 21.18
CA LYS A 451 -9.86 -38.10 20.26
C LYS A 451 -9.88 -37.66 18.79
N ASN A 452 -10.83 -36.81 18.41
CA ASN A 452 -10.88 -36.24 17.06
C ASN A 452 -9.65 -35.38 16.78
N GLY A 453 -9.27 -34.47 17.69
CA GLY A 453 -8.06 -33.65 17.55
C GLY A 453 -6.79 -34.50 17.41
N LEU A 454 -6.70 -35.62 18.14
CA LEU A 454 -5.60 -36.58 18.02
C LEU A 454 -5.53 -37.25 16.64
N SER A 455 -6.69 -37.60 16.07
CA SER A 455 -6.78 -38.15 14.71
C SER A 455 -6.36 -37.11 13.67
N GLU A 456 -6.77 -35.85 13.84
CA GLU A 456 -6.38 -34.74 12.97
C GLU A 456 -4.89 -34.42 13.07
N ASN A 457 -4.30 -34.52 14.27
CA ASN A 457 -2.86 -34.44 14.47
C ASN A 457 -2.10 -35.47 13.61
N LYS A 458 -2.55 -36.73 13.56
CA LYS A 458 -1.94 -37.76 12.71
C LYS A 458 -2.00 -37.41 11.23
N LYS A 459 -3.14 -36.89 10.75
CA LYS A 459 -3.27 -36.44 9.36
C LYS A 459 -2.30 -35.28 9.07
N MET A 460 -2.22 -34.31 9.96
CA MET A 460 -1.36 -33.15 9.81
C MET A 460 0.13 -33.54 9.79
N LEU A 461 0.56 -34.51 10.61
CA LEU A 461 1.93 -35.04 10.57
C LEU A 461 2.27 -35.62 9.20
N LYS A 462 1.32 -36.34 8.57
CA LYS A 462 1.51 -36.88 7.22
C LYS A 462 1.77 -35.77 6.19
N PHE A 463 1.08 -34.65 6.31
CA PHE A 463 1.32 -33.49 5.44
C PHE A 463 2.66 -32.85 5.71
N MET A 464 3.02 -32.62 6.98
CA MET A 464 4.30 -32.04 7.36
C MET A 464 5.48 -32.86 6.86
N HIS A 465 5.46 -34.19 7.04
CA HIS A 465 6.53 -35.06 6.58
C HIS A 465 6.70 -35.05 5.06
N ARG A 466 5.60 -34.98 4.30
CA ARG A 466 5.69 -34.86 2.83
C ARG A 466 6.38 -33.58 2.40
N MET A 467 6.18 -32.49 3.13
CA MET A 467 6.74 -31.19 2.77
C MET A 467 8.17 -30.98 3.28
N ILE A 468 8.47 -31.45 4.49
CA ILE A 468 9.76 -31.21 5.16
C ILE A 468 10.23 -32.51 5.83
N PRO A 469 10.61 -33.54 5.06
CA PRO A 469 10.99 -34.84 5.61
C PRO A 469 12.25 -34.77 6.49
N VAL A 470 13.13 -33.80 6.25
CA VAL A 470 14.40 -33.62 6.98
C VAL A 470 14.22 -33.29 8.47
N VAL A 471 13.04 -32.79 8.87
CA VAL A 471 12.73 -32.48 10.27
C VAL A 471 12.37 -33.73 11.08
N PHE A 472 12.02 -34.83 10.42
CA PHE A 472 11.53 -36.02 11.09
C PHE A 472 12.68 -36.96 11.48
N PRO A 473 12.70 -37.46 12.73
CA PRO A 473 13.72 -38.41 13.18
C PRO A 473 13.59 -39.74 12.43
N SER A 474 14.70 -40.48 12.32
CA SER A 474 14.65 -41.84 11.80
C SER A 474 13.94 -42.78 12.77
N LYS A 475 13.55 -43.98 12.31
CA LYS A 475 12.92 -44.98 13.17
C LYS A 475 13.87 -45.43 14.29
N GLU A 476 15.16 -45.49 14.00
CA GLU A 476 16.21 -45.82 14.95
C GLU A 476 16.33 -44.74 16.03
N ASP A 477 16.30 -43.45 15.63
CA ASP A 477 16.36 -42.33 16.58
C ASP A 477 15.14 -42.32 17.51
N ILE A 478 13.93 -42.58 16.98
CA ILE A 478 12.71 -42.69 17.79
C ILE A 478 12.85 -43.79 18.85
N LYS A 479 13.38 -44.96 18.48
CA LYS A 479 13.60 -46.06 19.43
C LYS A 479 14.63 -45.72 20.48
N GLN A 480 15.71 -45.06 20.09
CA GLN A 480 16.76 -44.59 21.00
C GLN A 480 16.19 -43.58 22.00
N ASP A 481 15.52 -42.53 21.51
CA ASP A 481 14.89 -41.49 22.34
C ASP A 481 13.86 -42.08 23.31
N ARG A 482 13.09 -43.08 22.88
CA ARG A 482 12.13 -43.81 23.73
C ARG A 482 12.84 -44.57 24.85
N GLY A 483 13.96 -45.23 24.52
CA GLY A 483 14.78 -45.93 25.51
C GLY A 483 15.32 -44.98 26.59
N ILE A 484 15.78 -43.79 26.17
CA ILE A 484 16.26 -42.74 27.08
C ILE A 484 15.12 -42.23 27.98
N LEU A 485 13.95 -41.92 27.42
CA LEU A 485 12.78 -41.47 28.18
C LEU A 485 12.32 -42.49 29.25
N LEU A 486 12.32 -43.78 28.90
CA LEU A 486 11.98 -44.85 29.85
C LEU A 486 13.02 -44.98 30.97
N GLY A 487 14.29 -44.70 30.68
CA GLY A 487 15.33 -44.58 31.72
C GLY A 487 15.00 -43.47 32.73
N TYR A 488 14.65 -42.29 32.24
CA TYR A 488 14.27 -41.15 33.09
C TYR A 488 12.96 -41.34 33.87
N GLU A 489 12.03 -42.19 33.41
CA GLU A 489 10.81 -42.52 34.16
C GLU A 489 11.14 -43.13 35.53
N SER A 490 12.19 -43.94 35.60
CA SER A 490 12.66 -44.51 36.86
C SER A 490 13.42 -43.51 37.73
N GLU A 491 14.16 -42.57 37.12
CA GLU A 491 14.93 -41.55 37.81
C GLU A 491 14.05 -40.48 38.46
N TYR A 492 12.98 -40.07 37.77
CA TYR A 492 12.10 -38.99 38.21
C TYR A 492 10.80 -39.45 38.86
N MET A 493 10.73 -40.67 39.42
CA MET A 493 9.51 -41.21 40.04
C MET A 493 8.87 -40.27 41.09
N ASP A 494 9.67 -39.47 41.79
CA ASP A 494 9.21 -38.54 42.82
C ASP A 494 8.82 -37.15 42.29
N ASP A 495 9.18 -36.80 41.05
CA ASP A 495 8.83 -35.53 40.39
C ASP A 495 7.65 -35.72 39.42
N LYS A 496 6.44 -35.50 39.93
CA LYS A 496 5.19 -35.63 39.16
C LYS A 496 5.17 -34.79 37.87
N ASN A 497 5.82 -33.62 37.87
CA ASN A 497 5.82 -32.75 36.69
C ASN A 497 6.71 -33.36 35.59
N LYS A 498 7.91 -33.81 35.95
CA LYS A 498 8.82 -34.48 35.01
C LYS A 498 8.23 -35.80 34.49
N LEU A 499 7.61 -36.60 35.35
CA LEU A 499 6.90 -37.82 34.93
C LEU A 499 5.78 -37.53 33.91
N SER A 500 5.00 -36.46 34.14
CA SER A 500 3.97 -36.06 33.18
C SER A 500 4.59 -35.70 31.83
N ARG A 501 5.72 -34.99 31.82
CA ARG A 501 6.44 -34.63 30.58
C ARG A 501 7.02 -35.84 29.87
N ILE A 502 7.59 -36.79 30.59
CA ILE A 502 8.07 -38.05 30.02
C ILE A 502 6.94 -38.78 29.31
N LYS A 503 5.78 -38.92 29.96
CA LYS A 503 4.61 -39.58 29.35
C LYS A 503 4.08 -38.85 28.11
N GLU A 504 4.08 -37.52 28.14
CA GLU A 504 3.74 -36.69 26.98
C GLU A 504 4.67 -36.96 25.80
N TYR A 505 5.99 -37.04 26.02
CA TYR A 505 6.95 -37.29 24.95
C TYR A 505 6.99 -38.74 24.48
N ILE A 506 6.76 -39.72 25.37
CA ILE A 506 6.55 -41.12 24.96
C ILE A 506 5.37 -41.21 24.01
N PHE A 507 4.26 -40.53 24.33
CA PHE A 507 3.10 -40.46 23.44
C PHE A 507 3.45 -39.79 22.09
N VAL A 508 4.24 -38.71 22.09
CA VAL A 508 4.74 -38.10 20.84
C VAL A 508 5.53 -39.11 20.00
N LEU A 509 6.46 -39.85 20.60
CA LEU A 509 7.25 -40.86 19.91
C LEU A 509 6.38 -42.00 19.35
N GLU A 510 5.36 -42.44 20.08
CA GLU A 510 4.41 -43.45 19.60
C GLU A 510 3.65 -42.96 18.36
N VAL A 511 3.20 -41.71 18.37
CA VAL A 511 2.53 -41.09 17.23
C VAL A 511 3.47 -40.97 16.02
N LEU A 512 4.74 -40.59 16.24
CA LEU A 512 5.75 -40.50 15.19
C LEU A 512 6.13 -41.90 14.64
N GLU A 513 6.29 -42.90 15.50
CA GLU A 513 6.62 -44.27 15.11
C GLU A 513 5.51 -44.89 14.24
N GLU A 514 4.25 -44.78 14.68
CA GLU A 514 3.09 -45.24 13.92
C GLU A 514 3.02 -44.58 12.55
N PHE A 515 3.30 -43.27 12.50
CA PHE A 515 3.34 -42.51 11.27
C PHE A 515 4.46 -42.98 10.31
N ILE A 516 5.69 -43.15 10.79
CA ILE A 516 6.82 -43.61 9.96
C ILE A 516 6.55 -45.02 9.42
N ASP A 517 5.93 -45.88 10.21
CA ASP A 517 5.56 -47.24 9.79
C ASP A 517 4.47 -47.26 8.72
N GLU A 518 3.58 -46.26 8.69
CA GLU A 518 2.62 -46.08 7.61
C GLU A 518 3.26 -45.48 6.35
N ALA A 519 4.20 -44.54 6.52
CA ALA A 519 4.91 -43.92 5.40
C ALA A 519 5.76 -44.93 4.61
N ASN A 520 6.44 -45.84 5.31
CA ASN A 520 7.30 -46.87 4.70
C ASN A 520 6.55 -48.05 4.02
N LYS A 521 5.21 -48.12 4.18
CA LYS A 521 4.38 -49.16 3.54
C LYS A 521 3.91 -48.79 2.13
N LYS A 522 4.10 -47.54 1.71
CA LYS A 522 3.81 -47.05 0.36
C LYS A 522 5.09 -46.93 -0.43
#